data_AF-A0A7K2X2U4-F1
#
_entry.id   AF-A0A7K2X2U4-F1
#
_cell.length_a   1.000
_cell.length_b   1.000
_cell.length_c   1.000
_cell.angle_alpha   90.00
_cell.angle_beta   90.00
_cell.angle_gamma   90.00
#
_symmetry.space_group_name_H-M   'P 1'
#
loop_
_entity.id
_entity.type
_entity.pdbx_description
1 polymer ?
#
loop_
_entity_poly.entity_id
_entity_poly.type
_entity_poly.pdbx_seq_one_letter_code
_entity_poly.pdbx_strand_id
1 'polypeptide(L)'
;AGMLLGALAPTVWAALLGFAVTGLGLANIFPVAVARAGAIAGPGGVATASTLGYGGMLLGPPSIGFLADWFSLPAALTTVAVLAAGAAVMGYRARDARAVRTV
;
A
#
# COMPACT_ATOMS: atom_id res chain seq x y z
N ALA A 1 7.96 -6.84 -0.93
CA ALA A 1 9.02 -7.51 -1.72
C ALA A 1 9.12 -6.91 -3.13
N GLY A 2 8.06 -6.95 -3.96
CA GLY A 2 8.09 -6.39 -5.32
C GLY A 2 8.63 -4.96 -5.40
N MET A 3 8.21 -4.08 -4.49
CA MET A 3 8.60 -2.66 -4.56
C MET A 3 10.09 -2.45 -4.29
N LEU A 4 10.69 -3.27 -3.40
CA LEU A 4 12.12 -3.24 -3.14
C LEU A 4 12.91 -3.73 -4.36
N LEU A 5 12.42 -4.78 -5.01
CA LEU A 5 13.00 -5.25 -6.28
C LEU A 5 12.88 -4.18 -7.37
N GLY A 6 11.74 -3.49 -7.47
CA GLY A 6 11.52 -2.41 -8.42
C GLY A 6 12.45 -1.22 -8.20
N ALA A 7 12.63 -0.82 -6.94
CA ALA A 7 13.43 0.35 -6.56
C ALA A 7 14.94 0.13 -6.66
N LEU A 8 15.42 -1.06 -6.31
CA LEU A 8 16.85 -1.38 -6.19
C LEU A 8 17.37 -2.27 -7.34
N ALA A 9 16.57 -2.43 -8.40
CA ALA A 9 16.93 -3.28 -9.53
C ALA A 9 18.15 -2.75 -10.29
N PRO A 10 19.15 -3.60 -10.59
CA PRO A 10 20.30 -3.22 -11.43
C PRO A 10 19.98 -3.20 -12.92
N THR A 11 18.83 -3.75 -13.34
CA THR A 11 18.40 -3.84 -14.75
C THR A 11 16.94 -3.44 -14.92
N VAL A 12 16.59 -2.92 -16.10
CA VAL A 12 15.22 -2.50 -16.43
C VAL A 12 14.22 -3.67 -16.30
N TRP A 13 14.60 -4.87 -16.75
CA TRP A 13 13.73 -6.05 -16.65
C TRP A 13 13.43 -6.45 -15.20
N ALA A 14 14.43 -6.38 -14.32
CA ALA A 14 14.20 -6.63 -12.89
C ALA A 14 13.31 -5.56 -12.27
N ALA A 15 13.45 -4.29 -12.68
CA ALA A 15 12.60 -3.21 -12.21
C ALA A 15 11.13 -3.43 -12.63
N LEU A 16 10.90 -3.76 -13.91
CA LEU A 16 9.58 -4.07 -14.45
C LEU A 16 8.91 -5.24 -13.73
N LEU A 17 9.65 -6.32 -13.47
CA LEU A 17 9.15 -7.44 -12.67
C LEU A 17 8.79 -7.02 -11.25
N GLY A 18 9.64 -6.22 -10.60
CA GLY A 18 9.37 -5.67 -9.27
C GLY A 18 8.09 -4.84 -9.23
N PHE A 19 7.88 -3.95 -10.19
CA PHE A 19 6.66 -3.16 -10.31
C PHE A 19 5.43 -4.02 -10.62
N ALA A 20 5.55 -5.03 -11.50
CA ALA A 20 4.46 -5.95 -11.79
C ALA A 20 4.02 -6.71 -10.54
N VAL A 21 4.97 -7.27 -9.77
CA VAL A 21 4.68 -7.95 -8.49
C VAL A 21 4.07 -6.99 -7.47
N THR A 22 4.56 -5.75 -7.43
CA THR A 22 3.99 -4.71 -6.55
C THR A 22 2.54 -4.41 -6.92
N GLY A 23 2.26 -4.21 -8.21
CA GLY A 23 0.91 -3.96 -8.73
C GLY A 23 -0.03 -5.12 -8.42
N LEU A 24 0.38 -6.37 -8.67
CA LEU A 24 -0.40 -7.55 -8.33
C LEU A 24 -0.74 -7.64 -6.84
N GLY A 25 0.21 -7.32 -5.96
CA GLY A 25 -0.04 -7.27 -4.52
C GLY A 25 -1.02 -6.17 -4.14
N LEU A 26 -0.75 -4.93 -4.55
CA LEU A 26 -1.53 -3.75 -4.15
C LEU A 26 -2.94 -3.72 -4.75
N ALA A 27 -3.15 -4.27 -5.96
CA ALA A 27 -4.45 -4.29 -6.63
C ALA A 27 -5.54 -4.98 -5.80
N ASN A 28 -5.16 -5.97 -4.99
CA ASN A 28 -6.09 -6.70 -4.13
C ASN A 28 -6.41 -5.94 -2.83
N ILE A 29 -5.53 -5.04 -2.38
CA ILE A 29 -5.67 -4.39 -1.07
C ILE A 29 -6.86 -3.42 -1.06
N PHE A 30 -7.01 -2.60 -2.10
CA PHE A 30 -8.04 -1.56 -2.12
C PHE A 30 -9.48 -2.14 -2.09
N PRO A 31 -9.87 -3.08 -2.98
CA PRO A 31 -11.22 -3.66 -2.95
C PRO A 31 -11.52 -4.36 -1.62
N VAL A 32 -10.56 -5.09 -1.06
CA VAL A 32 -10.72 -5.79 0.22
C VAL A 32 -10.90 -4.80 1.37
N ALA A 33 -10.10 -3.73 1.42
CA ALA A 33 -10.20 -2.70 2.45
C ALA A 33 -11.56 -2.00 2.41
N VAL A 34 -12.02 -1.60 1.22
CA VAL A 34 -13.32 -0.95 1.03
C VAL A 34 -14.47 -1.89 1.39
N ALA A 35 -14.43 -3.16 0.94
CA ALA A 35 -15.43 -4.15 1.29
C ALA A 35 -15.52 -4.38 2.80
N ARG A 36 -14.38 -4.42 3.50
CA ARG A 36 -14.35 -4.55 4.96
C ARG A 36 -14.86 -3.31 5.68
N ALA A 37 -14.51 -2.12 5.21
CA ALA A 37 -15.03 -0.88 5.77
C ALA A 37 -16.56 -0.81 5.62
N GLY A 38 -17.09 -1.19 4.45
CA GLY A 38 -18.52 -1.30 4.20
C GLY A 38 -19.23 -2.33 5.08
N ALA A 39 -18.60 -3.49 5.32
CA ALA A 39 -19.15 -4.50 6.21
C ALA A 39 -19.24 -4.07 7.69
N ILE A 40 -18.35 -3.16 8.13
CA ILE A 40 -18.30 -2.69 9.53
C ILE A 40 -19.20 -1.47 9.77
N ALA A 41 -19.22 -0.52 8.83
CA ALA A 41 -19.84 0.79 9.01
C ALA A 41 -20.80 1.20 7.88
N GLY A 42 -21.20 0.25 7.03
CA GLY A 42 -22.14 0.50 5.94
C GLY A 42 -21.61 1.52 4.91
N PRO A 43 -22.49 2.31 4.28
CA PRO A 43 -22.10 3.33 3.30
C PRO A 43 -21.09 4.35 3.84
N GLY A 44 -21.18 4.71 5.12
CA GLY A 44 -20.24 5.63 5.77
C GLY A 44 -18.81 5.08 5.81
N GLY A 45 -18.65 3.78 6.07
CA GLY A 45 -17.34 3.13 6.04
C GLY A 45 -16.69 3.15 4.65
N VAL A 46 -17.48 2.89 3.60
CA VAL A 46 -17.03 2.99 2.21
C VAL A 46 -16.61 4.42 1.87
N ALA A 47 -17.39 5.42 2.29
CA ALA A 47 -17.08 6.83 2.07
C ALA A 47 -15.75 7.21 2.74
N THR A 48 -15.57 6.87 4.03
CA THR A 48 -14.32 7.14 4.76
C THR A 48 -13.11 6.45 4.12
N ALA A 49 -13.24 5.16 3.76
CA ALA A 49 -12.16 4.41 3.10
C ALA A 49 -11.78 5.04 1.75
N SER A 50 -12.77 5.49 0.98
CA SER A 50 -12.57 6.14 -0.32
C SER A 50 -11.91 7.51 -0.17
N THR A 51 -12.35 8.33 0.79
CA THR A 51 -11.72 9.63 1.10
C THR A 51 -10.25 9.48 1.46
N LEU A 52 -9.91 8.50 2.32
CA LEU A 52 -8.52 8.21 2.66
C LEU A 52 -7.73 7.71 1.45
N GLY A 53 -8.33 6.83 0.63
CA GLY A 53 -7.72 6.32 -0.60
C GLY A 53 -7.39 7.42 -1.60
N TYR A 54 -8.34 8.31 -1.88
CA TYR A 54 -8.12 9.47 -2.75
C TYR A 54 -7.11 10.45 -2.17
N GLY A 55 -7.15 10.70 -0.86
CA GLY A 55 -6.14 11.52 -0.17
C GLY A 55 -4.74 10.97 -0.40
N GLY A 56 -4.55 9.66 -0.23
CA GLY A 56 -3.27 8.99 -0.53
C GLY A 56 -2.88 9.06 -2.01
N MET A 57 -3.84 8.94 -2.93
CA MET A 57 -3.59 9.04 -4.37
C MET A 57 -3.10 10.44 -4.78
N LEU A 58 -3.61 11.49 -4.14
CA LEU A 58 -3.21 12.88 -4.38
C LEU A 58 -1.88 13.23 -3.70
N LEU A 59 -1.69 12.78 -2.45
CA LEU A 59 -0.50 13.10 -1.66
C LEU A 59 0.73 12.26 -2.08
N GLY A 60 0.51 11.05 -2.59
CA GLY A 60 1.57 10.10 -2.93
C GLY A 60 2.60 10.67 -3.92
N PRO A 61 2.21 11.05 -5.15
CA PRO A 61 3.17 11.48 -6.17
C PRO A 61 4.01 12.71 -5.76
N PRO A 62 3.42 13.80 -5.20
CA PRO A 62 4.22 14.93 -4.72
C PRO A 62 5.18 14.55 -3.59
N SER A 63 4.73 13.73 -2.62
CA SER A 63 5.58 13.29 -1.51
C SER A 63 6.78 12.48 -2.02
N ILE A 64 6.55 11.55 -2.95
CA ILE A 64 7.61 10.74 -3.56
C ILE A 64 8.56 11.63 -4.37
N GLY A 65 8.04 12.62 -5.10
CA GLY A 65 8.83 13.58 -5.88
C GLY A 65 9.79 14.38 -4.99
N PHE A 66 9.30 15.00 -3.92
CA PHE A 66 10.16 15.73 -2.98
C PHE A 66 11.22 14.83 -2.33
N LEU A 67 10.86 13.59 -1.96
CA LEU A 67 11.84 12.63 -1.43
C LEU A 67 12.90 12.26 -2.48
N ALA A 68 12.50 12.13 -3.74
CA ALA A 68 13.43 11.81 -4.82
C ALA A 68 14.41 12.96 -5.09
N ASP A 69 13.93 14.20 -5.01
CA ASP A 69 14.76 15.40 -5.17
C ASP A 69 15.79 15.56 -4.05
N TRP A 70 15.43 15.23 -2.81
CA TRP A 70 16.31 15.40 -1.64
C TRP A 70 17.29 14.24 -1.44
N PHE A 71 16.88 13.02 -1.77
CA PHE A 71 17.67 11.81 -1.52
C PHE A 71 18.08 11.12 -2.82
N SER A 72 17.14 10.43 -3.45
CA SER A 72 17.24 9.80 -4.77
C SER A 72 15.95 9.04 -5.07
N LEU A 73 15.69 8.77 -6.34
CA LEU A 73 14.51 8.00 -6.76
C LEU A 73 14.45 6.60 -6.11
N PRO A 74 15.53 5.78 -6.08
CA PRO A 74 15.50 4.48 -5.41
C PRO A 74 15.14 4.61 -3.93
N ALA A 75 15.77 5.54 -3.20
CA ALA A 75 15.49 5.76 -1.78
C ALA A 75 14.02 6.18 -1.56
N ALA A 76 13.51 7.12 -2.35
CA ALA A 76 12.10 7.54 -2.29
C ALA A 76 11.15 6.35 -2.51
N LEU A 77 11.43 5.50 -3.49
CA LEU A 77 10.60 4.33 -3.81
C LEU A 77 10.65 3.25 -2.71
N THR A 78 11.75 3.12 -1.96
CA THR A 78 11.78 2.20 -0.80
C THR A 78 10.79 2.59 0.29
N THR A 79 10.44 3.87 0.43
CA THR A 79 9.42 4.30 1.41
C THR A 79 8.05 3.70 1.14
N VAL A 80 7.69 3.50 -0.14
CA VAL A 80 6.47 2.81 -0.54
C VAL A 80 6.47 1.36 -0.06
N ALA A 81 7.63 0.69 -0.12
CA ALA A 81 7.77 -0.67 0.39
C ALA A 81 7.57 -0.73 1.91
N VAL A 82 8.09 0.27 2.64
CA VAL A 82 7.92 0.40 4.10
C VAL A 82 6.46 0.63 4.45
N LEU A 83 5.78 1.56 3.76
CA LEU A 83 4.36 1.83 3.98
C LEU A 83 3.48 0.60 3.67
N ALA A 84 3.77 -0.11 2.58
CA ALA A 84 3.07 -1.34 2.24
C ALA A 84 3.29 -2.44 3.29
N ALA A 85 4.51 -2.56 3.83
CA ALA A 85 4.79 -3.49 4.93
C ALA A 85 4.02 -3.11 6.20
N GLY A 86 3.97 -1.81 6.55
CA GLY A 86 3.16 -1.31 7.66
C GLY A 86 1.67 -1.63 7.49
N ALA A 87 1.12 -1.40 6.30
CA ALA A 87 -0.26 -1.77 5.96
C ALA A 87 -0.51 -3.28 6.11
N ALA A 88 0.42 -4.12 5.65
CA ALA A 88 0.34 -5.57 5.80
C ALA A 88 0.35 -5.99 7.28
N VAL A 89 1.21 -5.40 8.11
CA VAL A 89 1.26 -5.65 9.55
C VAL A 89 -0.04 -5.21 10.23
N MET A 90 -0.57 -4.03 9.91
CA MET A 90 -1.86 -3.59 10.46
C MET A 90 -3.00 -4.54 10.07
N GLY A 91 -3.05 -4.97 8.81
CA GLY A 91 -4.01 -5.96 8.34
C GLY A 91 -3.88 -7.31 9.06
N TYR A 92 -2.64 -7.78 9.26
CA TYR A 92 -2.31 -9.00 10.01
C TYR A 92 -2.77 -8.91 11.47
N ARG A 93 -2.55 -7.77 12.14
CA ARG A 93 -2.98 -7.61 13.54
C ARG A 93 -4.50 -7.50 13.66
N ALA A 94 -5.16 -6.88 12.69
CA ALA A 94 -6.61 -6.73 12.69
C ALA A 94 -7.37 -8.05 12.43
N ARG A 95 -6.77 -9.00 11.70
CA ARG A 95 -7.35 -10.35 11.52
C ARG A 95 -7.26 -11.18 12.81
N ASP A 96 -6.14 -11.11 13.53
CA ASP A 96 -5.93 -11.95 14.72
C ASP A 96 -6.81 -11.49 15.89
N ALA A 97 -7.05 -10.18 16.02
CA ALA A 97 -7.98 -9.61 17.00
C ALA A 97 -9.44 -10.09 16.82
N ARG A 98 -9.83 -10.55 15.62
CA ARG A 98 -11.15 -11.12 15.38
C ARG A 98 -11.24 -12.61 15.75
N ALA A 99 -10.16 -13.38 15.54
CA ALA A 99 -10.14 -14.80 15.87
C ALA A 99 -10.34 -15.06 17.37
N VAL A 100 -9.86 -14.15 18.22
CA VAL A 100 -10.01 -14.23 19.69
C VAL A 100 -11.44 -13.91 20.16
N ARG A 101 -12.24 -13.20 19.37
CA ARG A 101 -13.58 -12.72 19.78
C ARG A 101 -14.72 -13.66 19.38
N THR A 102 -14.41 -14.71 18.63
CA THR A 102 -15.36 -15.73 18.15
C THR A 102 -15.20 -17.09 18.85
N VAL A 103 -14.30 -17.19 19.83
CA VAL A 103 -14.13 -18.35 20.73
C VAL A 103 -14.68 -17.96 22.10
#